data_AF-A0A354GNN2-F1
#
_entry.id   AF-A0A354GNN2-F1
#
_cell.length_a   1.000
_cell.length_b   1.000
_cell.length_c   1.000
_cell.angle_alpha   90.00
_cell.angle_beta   90.00
_cell.angle_gamma   90.00
#
_symmetry.space_group_name_H-M   'P 1'
#
loop_
_entity.id
_entity.type
_entity.pdbx_description
1 polymer ?
#
loop_
_entity_poly.entity_id
_entity_poly.type
_entity_poly.pdbx_seq_one_letter_code
_entity_poly.pdbx_strand_id
1 'polypeptide(L)' 'MCIRDRLWGAYAQKKKKLMDTDKDVALTAAHPSPLSASKFFGSKPFSAANRALEDMDKEPIDWQIPNL' A
#
# COMPACT_ATOMS: atom_id res chain seq x y z
N MET A 1 -13.80 -0.74 8.50
CA MET A 1 -12.88 -0.80 7.34
C MET A 1 -11.45 -0.59 7.84
N CYS A 2 -10.52 -1.54 7.64
CA CYS A 2 -9.15 -1.50 8.18
C CYS A 2 -8.15 -1.67 7.03
N ILE A 3 -7.09 -0.85 6.93
CA ILE A 3 -6.03 -1.06 5.93
C ILE A 3 -5.13 -2.18 6.47
N ARG A 4 -5.51 -3.43 6.17
CA ARG A 4 -4.83 -4.61 6.75
C ARG A 4 -3.62 -5.09 5.95
N ASP A 5 -3.61 -4.96 4.62
CA ASP A 5 -2.62 -5.63 3.80
C ASP A 5 -2.01 -4.76 2.69
N ARG A 6 -0.69 -4.60 2.72
CA ARG A 6 0.10 -4.03 1.63
C ARG A 6 0.47 -5.14 0.66
N LEU A 7 -0.10 -5.12 -0.53
CA LEU A 7 0.12 -6.15 -1.54
C LEU A 7 1.21 -5.71 -2.52
N TRP A 8 2.46 -5.82 -2.09
CA TRP A 8 3.62 -5.50 -2.93
C TRP A 8 4.09 -6.72 -3.73
N GLY A 9 3.99 -6.63 -5.06
CA GLY A 9 4.35 -7.72 -5.97
C GLY A 9 3.22 -8.74 -6.25
N ALA A 10 3.40 -9.50 -7.33
CA ALA A 10 2.37 -10.40 -7.86
C ALA A 10 1.95 -11.52 -6.89
N TYR A 11 2.86 -11.97 -6.02
CA TYR A 11 2.56 -12.98 -5.01
C TYR A 11 1.61 -12.44 -3.93
N ALA A 12 1.84 -11.21 -3.47
CA ALA A 12 0.96 -10.58 -2.49
C ALA A 12 -0.41 -10.24 -3.12
N GLN A 13 -0.45 -9.78 -4.37
CA GLN A 13 -1.71 -9.54 -5.09
C GLN A 13 -2.61 -10.79 -5.18
N LYS A 14 -2.05 -12.00 -5.21
CA LYS A 14 -2.85 -13.24 -5.18
C LYS A 14 -3.63 -13.44 -3.87
N LYS A 15 -3.18 -12.84 -2.76
CA LYS A 15 -3.88 -12.87 -1.46
C LYS A 15 -5.11 -11.96 -1.42
N LYS A 16 -5.30 -11.09 -2.43
CA LYS A 16 -6.49 -10.25 -2.58
C LYS A 16 -7.80 -11.06 -2.57
N LYS A 17 -7.78 -12.33 -2.98
CA LYS A 17 -8.94 -13.25 -2.92
C LYS A 17 -9.43 -13.57 -1.49
N LEU A 18 -8.59 -13.33 -0.48
CA LEU A 18 -8.92 -13.56 0.93
C LEU A 18 -9.34 -12.26 1.65
N MET A 19 -9.31 -11.13 0.95
CA MET A 19 -9.67 -9.82 1.51
C MET A 19 -11.15 -9.56 1.29
N ASP A 20 -11.79 -8.94 2.28
CA ASP A 20 -13.17 -8.49 2.18
C ASP A 20 -13.14 -7.11 1.49
N THR A 21 -13.40 -7.07 0.17
CA THR A 21 -13.29 -5.85 -0.63
C THR A 21 -14.24 -4.73 -0.21
N ASP A 22 -15.27 -5.04 0.59
CA ASP A 22 -16.17 -4.05 1.19
C ASP A 22 -15.62 -3.46 2.50
N LYS A 23 -14.60 -4.08 3.11
CA LYS A 23 -14.01 -3.65 4.39
C LYS A 23 -12.52 -3.35 4.33
N ASP A 24 -11.82 -3.76 3.27
CA ASP A 24 -10.37 -3.66 3.17
C ASP A 24 -9.99 -2.92 1.88
N VAL A 25 -9.13 -1.91 2.01
CA VAL A 25 -8.50 -1.27 0.84
C VAL A 25 -7.14 -1.90 0.58
N ALA A 26 -7.03 -2.54 -0.58
CA ALA A 26 -5.78 -3.14 -1.05
C ALA A 26 -4.93 -2.08 -1.77
N LEU A 27 -3.82 -1.70 -1.15
CA LEU A 27 -2.80 -0.86 -1.78
C LEU A 27 -1.81 -1.75 -2.52
N THR A 28 -1.93 -1.78 -3.84
CA THR A 28 -1.06 -2.58 -4.71
C THR A 28 0.05 -1.70 -5.28
N ALA A 29 1.31 -2.13 -5.12
CA ALA A 29 2.46 -1.50 -5.76
C ALA A 29 3.43 -2.56 -6.31
N ALA A 30 4.30 -2.16 -7.22
CA ALA A 30 5.41 -3.00 -7.66
C ALA A 30 6.31 -3.35 -6.47
N HIS A 31 7.04 -4.45 -6.55
CA HIS A 31 7.93 -4.86 -5.45
C HIS A 31 9.21 -3.98 -5.47
N PRO A 32 9.72 -3.53 -4.30
CA PRO A 32 10.92 -2.68 -4.23
C PRO A 32 12.25 -3.40 -4.54
N SER A 33 12.23 -4.72 -4.81
CA SER A 33 13.42 -5.49 -5.21
C SER A 33 14.10 -4.89 -6.45
N PRO A 34 15.44 -4.94 -6.57
CA PRO A 34 16.20 -4.38 -7.69
C PRO A 34 15.64 -4.74 -9.08
N LEU A 35 15.11 -5.96 -9.24
CA LEU A 35 14.53 -6.46 -10.50
C LEU A 35 13.23 -5.74 -10.94
N SER A 36 12.52 -5.09 -10.02
CA SER A 36 11.27 -4.38 -10.29
C SER A 36 11.24 -2.96 -9.70
N ALA A 37 12.36 -2.50 -9.15
CA ALA A 37 12.49 -1.19 -8.51
C ALA A 37 12.15 -0.05 -9.47
N SER A 38 12.50 -0.18 -10.75
CA SER A 38 12.14 0.79 -11.80
C SER A 38 10.62 1.00 -11.95
N LYS A 39 9.81 -0.02 -11.64
CA LYS A 39 8.33 0.08 -11.61
C LYS A 39 7.79 0.52 -10.26
N PHE A 40 8.61 0.44 -9.20
CA PHE A 40 8.28 0.93 -7.86
C PHE A 40 8.53 2.43 -7.76
N PHE A 41 9.65 2.93 -8.29
CA PHE A 41 9.93 4.35 -8.42
C PHE A 41 8.87 5.00 -9.32
N GLY A 42 8.10 5.94 -8.76
CA GLY A 42 6.97 6.60 -9.44
C GLY A 42 5.59 6.02 -9.12
N SER A 43 5.50 4.82 -8.52
CA SER A 43 4.22 4.21 -8.12
C SER A 43 3.55 4.89 -6.91
N LYS A 44 4.26 5.84 -6.27
CA LYS A 44 3.79 6.70 -5.16
C LYS A 44 2.90 5.96 -4.13
N PRO A 45 3.34 4.80 -3.59
CA PRO A 45 2.47 3.93 -2.79
C PRO A 45 2.10 4.55 -1.44
N PHE A 46 3.00 5.35 -0.85
CA PHE A 46 2.79 5.98 0.46
C PHE A 46 1.75 7.10 0.40
N SER A 47 1.81 7.97 -0.61
CA SER A 47 0.79 9.00 -0.80
C SER A 47 -0.55 8.39 -1.22
N ALA A 48 -0.57 7.32 -2.00
CA ALA A 48 -1.80 6.59 -2.31
C ALA A 48 -2.43 5.97 -1.06
N ALA A 49 -1.61 5.50 -0.12
CA ALA A 49 -2.07 5.01 1.17
C ALA A 49 -2.72 6.11 2.01
N ASN A 50 -2.06 7.27 2.11
CA ASN A 50 -2.60 8.40 2.87
C ASN A 50 -3.88 8.95 2.24
N ARG A 51 -3.96 9.02 0.91
CA ARG A 51 -5.19 9.41 0.22
C ARG A 51 -6.35 8.45 0.50
N ALA A 52 -6.07 7.15 0.52
CA ALA A 52 -7.08 6.16 0.91
C ALA A 52 -7.50 6.26 2.39
N LEU A 53 -6.63 6.77 3.27
CA LEU A 53 -6.98 7.06 4.67
C LEU A 53 -7.85 8.32 4.76
N GLU A 54 -7.47 9.38 4.05
CA GLU A 54 -8.24 10.63 3.97
C GLU A 54 -9.64 10.41 3.40
N ASP A 55 -9.77 9.63 2.32
CA ASP A 55 -11.06 9.23 1.74
C ASP A 55 -11.95 8.43 2.72
N MET A 56 -11.35 7.90 3.80
CA MET A 56 -12.04 7.18 4.87
C MET A 56 -12.20 8.01 6.16
N ASP A 57 -11.95 9.32 6.13
CA ASP A 57 -11.90 10.19 7.31
C ASP A 57 -10.94 9.67 8.40
N LYS A 58 -9.84 9.05 7.98
CA LYS A 58 -8.76 8.62 8.88
C LYS A 58 -7.54 9.49 8.72
N GLU A 59 -6.80 9.64 9.83
CA GLU A 59 -5.55 10.39 9.81
C GLU A 59 -4.53 9.72 8.88
N PRO A 60 -3.84 10.51 8.03
CA PRO A 60 -2.76 10.03 7.20
C PRO A 60 -1.58 9.57 8.06
N ILE A 61 -0.82 8.60 7.56
CA ILE A 61 0.35 8.06 8.27
C ILE A 61 1.56 8.96 7.97
N ASP A 62 2.29 9.35 9.02
CA ASP A 62 3.63 9.89 8.87
C ASP A 62 4.61 8.74 8.58
N TRP A 63 5.24 8.81 7.41
CA TRP A 63 6.18 7.80 6.92
C TRP A 63 7.63 8.12 7.26
N GLN A 64 7.89 9.27 7.89
CA GLN A 64 9.23 9.66 8.30
C GLN A 64 9.72 8.76 9.43
N ILE A 65 10.87 8.11 9.21
CA ILE A 65 11.55 7.33 10.24
C ILE A 65 12.42 8.31 11.07
N PRO A 66 12.56 8.11 12.40
CA PRO A 66 13.47 8.91 13.21
C PRO A 66 14.91 8.87 12.68
N ASN A 67 15.60 10.00 12.71
CA ASN A 67 17.04 10.03 12.47
C ASN A 67 17.74 9.53 13.73
N LEU A 68 18.44 8.40 13.61
CA LEU A 68 19.28 7.81 14.67
C LEU A 68 20.75 8.23 14.49
#